data_AF-A0A3B1CK89-F1
#
_entry.id   AF-A0A3B1CK89-F1
#
_cell.length_a   1.000
_cell.length_b   1.000
_cell.length_c   1.000
_cell.angle_alpha   90.00
_cell.angle_beta   90.00
_cell.angle_gamma   90.00
#
_symmetry.space_group_name_H-M   'P 1'
#
loop_
_entity.id
_entity.type
_entity.pdbx_description
1 polymer ?
#
loop_
_entity_poly.entity_id
_entity_poly.type
_entity_poly.pdbx_seq_one_letter_code
_entity_poly.pdbx_strand_id
1 'polypeptide(L)'
;WIGKSFGSEVTFKVDDHDEEIKVFTTRPDTLFGVTYLVMAPELELVQELVTDEYKEEVEKYIDSIKSLSEIERTSTVKEKTGVPIGAYAINPVNGEKVPIWIADYALSSYGTGSAMAVPGHDERDFEFATKFKLPIRKVIQEDGTNEDTPLAEAYTGIGIMINSGEFNGLRR
;
A
#
# COMPACT_ATOMS: atom_id res chain seq x y z
N TRP A 1 14.84 -21.60 2.65
CA TRP A 1 14.14 -21.85 1.36
C TRP A 1 14.03 -20.49 0.67
N ILE A 2 14.77 -20.24 -0.42
CA ILE A 2 14.73 -18.93 -1.10
C ILE A 2 13.63 -19.02 -2.16
N GLY A 3 12.41 -18.62 -1.78
CA GLY A 3 11.31 -18.47 -2.72
C GLY A 3 11.63 -17.33 -3.68
N LYS A 4 12.01 -17.66 -4.92
CA LYS A 4 12.28 -16.66 -5.96
C LYS A 4 10.93 -16.16 -6.48
N SER A 5 10.49 -15.01 -5.97
CA SER A 5 9.24 -14.37 -6.40
C SER A 5 9.47 -13.65 -7.73
N PHE A 6 8.70 -14.00 -8.76
CA PHE A 6 8.60 -13.17 -9.97
C PHE A 6 7.61 -12.05 -9.71
N GLY A 7 7.99 -10.81 -9.96
CA GLY A 7 7.16 -9.64 -9.74
C GLY A 7 7.61 -8.47 -10.60
N SER A 8 6.92 -7.34 -10.44
CA SER A 8 7.17 -6.09 -11.16
C SER A 8 7.60 -5.01 -10.18
N GLU A 9 8.58 -4.20 -10.60
CA GLU A 9 8.86 -2.91 -9.98
C GLU A 9 7.95 -1.85 -10.61
N VAL A 10 7.25 -1.08 -9.79
CA VAL A 10 6.38 0.01 -10.22
C VAL A 10 6.91 1.29 -9.60
N THR A 11 6.99 2.35 -10.42
CA THR A 11 7.44 3.66 -9.98
C THR A 11 6.26 4.61 -9.88
N PHE A 12 6.07 5.19 -8.70
CA PHE A 12 5.07 6.20 -8.42
C PHE A 12 5.77 7.55 -8.29
N LYS A 13 5.31 8.54 -9.05
CA LYS A 13 5.78 9.92 -8.86
C LYS A 13 5.17 10.51 -7.61
N VAL A 14 5.91 11.36 -6.91
CA VAL A 14 5.36 12.13 -5.80
C VAL A 14 4.78 13.44 -6.36
N ASP A 15 3.58 13.78 -5.92
CA ASP A 15 2.91 15.02 -6.31
C ASP A 15 3.68 16.23 -5.76
N ASP A 16 3.89 17.25 -6.60
CA ASP A 16 4.67 18.46 -6.30
C ASP A 16 6.13 18.21 -5.82
N HIS A 17 6.72 17.08 -6.22
CA HIS A 17 8.07 16.63 -5.84
C HIS A 17 8.82 16.03 -7.06
N ASP A 18 10.16 16.10 -7.04
CA ASP A 18 11.00 15.46 -8.07
C ASP A 18 11.31 14.00 -7.72
N GLU A 19 11.06 13.61 -6.47
CA GLU A 19 11.28 12.27 -5.96
C GLU A 19 10.26 11.25 -6.50
N GLU A 20 10.69 9.98 -6.52
CA GLU A 20 9.86 8.86 -6.96
C GLU A 20 9.89 7.73 -5.92
N ILE A 21 8.74 7.10 -5.68
CA ILE A 21 8.61 5.93 -4.81
C ILE A 21 8.57 4.68 -5.69
N LYS A 22 9.56 3.82 -5.52
CA LYS A 22 9.60 2.50 -6.17
C LYS A 22 9.00 1.47 -5.24
N VAL A 23 8.15 0.60 -5.77
CA VAL A 23 7.54 -0.51 -5.03
C VAL A 23 7.69 -1.80 -5.82
N PHE A 24 7.80 -2.93 -5.12
CA PHE A 24 7.79 -4.24 -5.73
C PHE A 24 6.45 -4.93 -5.44
N THR A 25 5.86 -5.53 -6.48
CA THR A 25 4.61 -6.30 -6.35
C THR A 25 4.66 -7.58 -7.15
N THR A 26 4.11 -8.65 -6.60
CA THR A 26 3.82 -9.89 -7.34
C THR A 26 2.42 -9.87 -7.97
N ARG A 27 1.66 -8.80 -7.74
CA ARG A 27 0.27 -8.60 -8.18
C ARG A 27 0.12 -7.31 -8.99
N PRO A 28 0.80 -7.17 -10.14
CA PRO A 28 0.65 -5.98 -10.99
C PRO A 28 -0.78 -5.86 -11.56
N ASP A 29 -1.53 -6.97 -11.61
CA ASP A 29 -2.94 -7.02 -11.99
C ASP A 29 -3.84 -6.14 -11.09
N THR A 30 -3.41 -5.82 -9.87
CA THR A 30 -4.22 -5.03 -8.93
C THR A 30 -3.82 -3.56 -8.82
N LEU A 31 -2.96 -3.06 -9.72
CA LEU A 31 -2.38 -1.71 -9.64
C LEU A 31 -3.44 -0.59 -9.69
N PHE A 32 -4.57 -0.81 -10.37
CA PHE A 32 -5.72 0.12 -10.35
C PHE A 32 -6.42 0.21 -8.99
N GLY A 33 -6.22 -0.81 -8.14
CA GLY A 33 -6.78 -0.92 -6.80
C GLY A 33 -5.96 -0.23 -5.72
N VAL A 34 -4.81 0.38 -6.08
CA VAL A 34 -3.97 1.09 -5.11
C VAL A 34 -4.70 2.33 -4.63
N THR A 35 -4.88 2.44 -3.31
CA THR A 35 -5.57 3.57 -2.67
C THR A 35 -4.70 4.36 -1.69
N TYR A 36 -3.52 3.86 -1.36
CA TYR A 36 -2.46 4.55 -0.61
C TYR A 36 -1.11 3.85 -0.86
N LEU A 37 -0.01 4.55 -0.58
CA LEU A 37 1.31 3.92 -0.46
C LEU A 37 1.72 3.84 1.01
N VAL A 38 2.50 2.82 1.34
CA VAL A 38 3.10 2.68 2.67
C VAL A 38 4.61 2.60 2.54
N MET A 39 5.30 3.40 3.34
CA MET A 39 6.75 3.40 3.44
C MET A 39 7.20 2.91 4.82
N ALA A 40 8.37 2.26 4.86
CA ALA A 40 9.04 1.96 6.11
C ALA A 40 9.43 3.29 6.79
N PRO A 41 9.13 3.48 8.09
CA PRO A 41 9.36 4.73 8.80
C PRO A 41 10.83 5.19 8.83
N GLU A 42 11.78 4.26 8.62
CA GLU A 42 13.22 4.52 8.64
C GLU A 42 13.81 5.00 7.30
N LEU A 43 13.01 5.07 6.22
CA LEU A 43 13.52 5.51 4.92
C LEU A 43 13.86 7.01 4.95
N GLU A 44 15.04 7.37 4.42
CA GLU A 44 15.45 8.78 4.27
C GLU A 44 14.40 9.59 3.49
N LEU A 45 13.77 8.97 2.48
CA LEU A 45 12.70 9.56 1.69
C LEU A 45 11.50 10.02 2.53
N VAL A 46 11.22 9.41 3.69
CA VAL A 46 10.16 9.90 4.59
C VAL A 46 10.46 11.32 5.07
N GLN A 47 11.73 11.62 5.38
CA GLN A 47 12.14 12.94 5.85
C GLN A 47 12.14 13.99 4.74
N GLU A 48 12.33 13.57 3.48
CA GLU A 48 12.28 14.44 2.30
C GLU A 48 10.84 14.80 1.91
N LEU A 49 9.90 13.86 2.11
CA LEU A 49 8.51 14.00 1.66
C LEU A 49 7.53 14.46 2.74
N VAL A 50 7.87 14.35 4.02
CA VAL A 50 6.96 14.75 5.10
C VAL A 50 6.71 16.26 5.05
N THR A 51 5.44 16.67 5.07
CA THR A 51 5.09 18.09 5.11
C THR A 51 5.20 18.65 6.53
N ASP A 52 5.38 19.96 6.65
CA ASP A 52 5.52 20.63 7.94
C ASP A 52 4.38 20.34 8.93
N GLU A 53 3.15 20.16 8.41
CA GLU A 53 1.97 19.83 9.22
C GLU A 53 2.09 18.46 9.90
N TYR A 54 2.69 17.48 9.23
CA TYR A 54 2.78 16.10 9.71
C TYR A 54 4.11 15.77 10.40
N LYS A 55 5.09 16.67 10.34
CA LYS A 55 6.45 16.42 10.82
C LYS A 55 6.51 15.98 12.29
N GLU A 56 5.82 16.69 13.18
CA GLU A 56 5.81 16.35 14.62
C GLU A 56 5.15 14.98 14.89
N GLU A 57 4.08 14.66 14.15
CA GLU A 57 3.38 13.38 14.29
C GLU A 57 4.23 12.22 13.77
N VAL A 58 4.88 12.40 12.62
CA VAL A 58 5.80 11.45 12.00
C VAL A 58 7.00 11.17 12.90
N GLU A 59 7.64 12.21 13.45
CA GLU A 59 8.78 12.05 14.37
C GLU A 59 8.38 11.28 15.63
N LYS A 60 7.25 11.62 16.26
CA LYS A 60 6.72 10.89 17.42
C LYS A 60 6.42 9.44 17.09
N TYR A 61 5.86 9.18 15.91
CA TYR A 61 5.55 7.83 15.48
C TYR A 61 6.81 6.98 15.30
N ILE A 62 7.81 7.50 14.58
CA ILE A 62 9.12 6.86 14.41
C ILE A 62 9.75 6.55 15.78
N ASP A 63 9.73 7.52 16.70
CA ASP A 63 10.25 7.33 18.05
C ASP A 63 9.52 6.27 18.87
N SER A 64 8.22 6.10 18.64
CA SER A 64 7.40 5.11 19.35
C SER A 64 7.67 3.67 18.92
N ILE A 65 8.16 3.48 17.69
CA ILE A 65 8.40 2.14 17.11
C ILE A 65 9.87 1.76 17.04
N LYS A 66 10.81 2.69 17.24
CA LYS A 66 12.26 2.43 17.11
C LYS A 66 12.80 1.32 18.03
N SER A 67 12.11 1.07 19.14
CA SER A 67 12.48 0.02 20.10
C SER A 67 11.92 -1.36 19.72
N LEU A 68 11.05 -1.43 18.72
CA LEU A 68 10.42 -2.67 18.28
C LEU A 68 11.31 -3.38 17.26
N SER A 69 11.47 -4.68 17.44
CA SER A 69 12.08 -5.56 16.44
C SER A 69 11.17 -5.72 15.21
N GLU A 70 11.75 -6.11 14.07
CA GLU A 70 10.97 -6.45 12.87
C GLU A 70 9.91 -7.52 13.16
N ILE A 71 10.25 -8.51 13.99
CA ILE A 71 9.33 -9.59 14.39
C ILE A 71 8.11 -9.02 15.13
N GLU A 72 8.33 -8.10 16.07
CA GLU A 72 7.24 -7.45 16.81
C GLU A 72 6.38 -6.57 15.90
N ARG A 73 7.00 -5.92 14.91
CA ARG A 73 6.32 -5.08 13.93
C ARG A 73 5.46 -5.86 12.94
N THR A 74 5.92 -7.05 12.51
CA THR A 74 5.16 -7.91 11.59
C THR A 74 4.27 -8.94 12.28
N SER A 75 4.17 -8.88 13.61
CA SER A 75 3.35 -9.81 14.39
C SER A 75 1.87 -9.68 14.00
N THR A 76 1.24 -10.80 13.65
CA THR A 76 -0.20 -10.85 13.35
C THR A 76 -1.09 -10.61 14.57
N VAL A 77 -0.50 -10.61 15.78
CA VAL A 77 -1.21 -10.34 17.04
C VAL A 77 -1.21 -8.86 17.37
N LYS A 78 -0.23 -8.10 16.86
CA LYS A 78 -0.10 -6.68 17.14
C LYS A 78 -1.07 -5.91 16.25
N GLU A 79 -1.75 -4.95 16.84
CA GLU A 79 -2.57 -4.01 16.08
C GLU A 79 -1.66 -3.15 15.19
N LYS A 80 -1.97 -3.09 13.89
CA LYS A 80 -1.22 -2.27 12.93
C LYS A 80 -1.34 -0.80 13.28
N THR A 81 -0.23 -0.09 13.15
CA THR A 81 -0.17 1.35 13.40
C THR A 81 0.45 2.06 12.21
N GLY A 82 0.16 3.35 12.07
CA GLY A 82 0.73 4.17 11.01
C GLY A 82 0.20 5.59 11.08
N VAL A 83 0.90 6.50 10.41
CA VAL A 83 0.54 7.92 10.31
C VAL A 83 0.73 8.40 8.88
N PRO A 84 -0.11 9.33 8.38
CA PRO A 84 0.11 9.97 7.10
C PRO A 84 1.31 10.92 7.17
N ILE A 85 1.96 11.17 6.04
CA ILE A 85 3.09 12.13 5.96
C ILE A 85 2.71 13.46 5.30
N GLY A 86 1.46 13.62 4.88
CA GLY A 86 0.95 14.81 4.19
C GLY A 86 1.25 14.88 2.69
N ALA A 87 2.12 14.01 2.18
CA ALA A 87 2.41 13.89 0.75
C ALA A 87 1.51 12.88 0.03
N TYR A 88 1.42 13.04 -1.29
CA TYR A 88 0.64 12.18 -2.18
C TYR A 88 1.53 11.62 -3.28
N ALA A 89 1.26 10.39 -3.67
CA ALA A 89 1.84 9.77 -4.85
C ALA A 89 0.83 9.71 -5.98
N ILE A 90 1.30 9.69 -7.22
CA ILE A 90 0.46 9.58 -8.42
C ILE A 90 0.49 8.13 -8.88
N ASN A 91 -0.68 7.49 -8.91
CA ASN A 91 -0.79 6.13 -9.42
C ASN A 91 -0.56 6.12 -10.95
N PRO A 92 0.45 5.39 -11.46
CA PRO A 92 0.89 5.49 -12.85
C PRO A 92 -0.13 4.97 -13.87
N VAL A 93 -1.11 4.15 -13.46
CA VAL A 93 -2.08 3.57 -14.41
C VAL A 93 -3.37 4.37 -14.57
N ASN A 94 -3.69 5.25 -13.63
CA ASN A 94 -4.93 6.03 -13.66
C ASN A 94 -4.74 7.53 -13.34
N GLY A 95 -3.54 7.96 -12.94
CA GLY A 95 -3.22 9.35 -12.61
C GLY A 95 -3.82 9.86 -11.29
N GLU A 96 -4.44 8.99 -10.49
CA GLU A 96 -5.05 9.40 -9.22
C GLU A 96 -3.98 9.68 -8.15
N LYS A 97 -4.24 10.73 -7.34
CA LYS A 97 -3.43 11.02 -6.16
C LYS A 97 -3.83 10.08 -5.02
N VAL A 98 -2.87 9.34 -4.49
CA VAL A 98 -3.03 8.45 -3.34
C VAL A 98 -2.17 8.92 -2.18
N PRO A 99 -2.69 8.99 -0.94
CA PRO A 99 -1.92 9.46 0.20
C PRO A 99 -0.75 8.52 0.50
N ILE A 100 0.35 9.09 0.98
CA ILE A 100 1.52 8.33 1.44
C ILE A 100 1.46 8.23 2.97
N TRP A 101 1.66 7.01 3.46
CA TRP A 101 1.67 6.68 4.88
C TRP A 101 3.01 6.05 5.28
N ILE A 102 3.34 6.15 6.55
CA ILE A 102 4.33 5.28 7.18
C ILE A 102 3.63 4.33 8.14
N ALA A 103 4.07 3.08 8.16
CA ALA A 103 3.47 2.06 9.03
C ALA A 103 4.51 1.06 9.50
N ASP A 104 4.28 0.49 10.69
CA ASP A 104 5.19 -0.45 11.32
C ASP A 104 5.34 -1.75 10.52
N TYR A 105 4.31 -2.19 9.80
CA TYR A 105 4.36 -3.42 9.00
C TYR A 105 5.17 -3.30 7.69
N ALA A 106 5.56 -2.10 7.27
CA ALA A 106 6.49 -1.91 6.17
C ALA A 106 7.93 -2.00 6.67
N LEU A 107 8.76 -2.80 6.00
CA LEU A 107 10.14 -3.07 6.41
C LEU A 107 11.14 -2.55 5.38
N SER A 108 12.08 -1.71 5.79
CA SER A 108 13.14 -1.17 4.93
C SER A 108 14.06 -2.26 4.38
N SER A 109 14.18 -3.39 5.08
CA SER A 109 14.94 -4.58 4.67
C SER A 109 14.27 -5.41 3.58
N TYR A 110 13.00 -5.14 3.25
CA TYR A 110 12.22 -5.90 2.27
C TYR A 110 11.87 -5.05 1.03
N GLY A 111 12.30 -5.53 -0.14
CA GLY A 111 12.09 -4.82 -1.40
C GLY A 111 12.79 -3.46 -1.40
N THR A 112 12.04 -2.40 -1.62
CA THR A 112 12.50 -1.00 -1.59
C THR A 112 12.20 -0.30 -0.25
N GLY A 113 11.66 -1.04 0.72
CA GLY A 113 11.09 -0.46 1.94
C GLY A 113 9.75 0.24 1.73
N SER A 114 9.18 0.21 0.53
CA SER A 114 7.89 0.79 0.20
C SER A 114 6.97 -0.23 -0.47
N ALA A 115 5.68 -0.15 -0.19
CA ALA A 115 4.66 -1.03 -0.75
C ALA A 115 3.47 -0.22 -1.29
N MET A 116 2.92 -0.69 -2.40
CA MET A 116 1.60 -0.24 -2.85
C MET A 116 0.53 -0.97 -2.05
N ALA A 117 -0.39 -0.24 -1.45
CA ALA A 117 -1.45 -0.87 -0.68
C ALA A 117 -2.69 -1.06 -1.54
N VAL A 118 -3.15 -2.31 -1.64
CA VAL A 118 -4.36 -2.66 -2.40
C VAL A 118 -5.37 -3.34 -1.48
N PRO A 119 -6.12 -2.57 -0.65
CA PRO A 119 -7.00 -3.11 0.37
C PRO A 119 -8.01 -4.12 -0.16
N GLY A 120 -8.51 -3.95 -1.38
CA GLY A 120 -9.46 -4.90 -1.96
C GLY A 120 -8.90 -6.32 -2.13
N HIS A 121 -7.57 -6.49 -2.14
CA HIS A 121 -6.89 -7.72 -2.58
C HIS A 121 -5.65 -8.12 -1.75
N ASP A 122 -5.34 -7.42 -0.65
CA ASP A 122 -4.35 -7.82 0.37
C ASP A 122 -5.00 -7.65 1.75
N GLU A 123 -5.04 -8.74 2.53
CA GLU A 123 -5.64 -8.77 3.87
C GLU A 123 -5.01 -7.74 4.81
N ARG A 124 -3.69 -7.52 4.68
CA ARG A 124 -2.99 -6.62 5.59
C ARG A 124 -3.38 -5.19 5.34
N ASP A 125 -3.47 -4.83 4.05
CA ASP A 125 -3.90 -3.51 3.61
C ASP A 125 -5.38 -3.27 3.88
N PHE A 126 -6.22 -4.32 3.83
CA PHE A 126 -7.65 -4.24 4.17
C PHE A 126 -7.87 -3.90 5.64
N GLU A 127 -7.16 -4.58 6.54
CA GLU A 127 -7.23 -4.28 7.98
C GLU A 127 -6.77 -2.86 8.29
N PHE A 128 -5.65 -2.43 7.69
CA PHE A 128 -5.13 -1.08 7.86
C PHE A 128 -6.11 -0.04 7.31
N ALA A 129 -6.60 -0.23 6.08
CA ALA A 129 -7.56 0.68 5.46
C ALA A 129 -8.88 0.75 6.24
N THR A 130 -9.36 -0.37 6.76
CA THR A 130 -10.57 -0.40 7.60
C THR A 130 -10.37 0.39 8.89
N LYS A 131 -9.23 0.19 9.57
CA LYS A 131 -8.90 0.90 10.82
C LYS A 131 -8.78 2.41 10.61
N PHE A 132 -8.05 2.83 9.57
CA PHE A 132 -7.77 4.23 9.28
C PHE A 132 -8.79 4.88 8.34
N LYS A 133 -9.86 4.16 7.98
CA LYS A 133 -10.94 4.60 7.09
C LYS A 133 -10.44 5.08 5.72
N LEU A 134 -9.42 4.39 5.20
CA LEU A 134 -8.89 4.64 3.86
C LEU A 134 -9.78 3.99 2.79
N PRO A 135 -9.77 4.50 1.54
CA PRO A 135 -10.57 3.92 0.48
C PRO A 135 -10.20 2.46 0.22
N ILE A 136 -11.22 1.62 0.01
CA ILE A 136 -11.06 0.22 -0.38
C ILE A 136 -11.67 0.07 -1.77
N ARG A 137 -10.83 -0.25 -2.77
CA ARG A 137 -11.26 -0.43 -4.15
C ARG A 137 -11.16 -1.89 -4.56
N LYS A 138 -12.25 -2.41 -5.12
CA LYS A 138 -12.32 -3.73 -5.72
C LYS A 138 -11.98 -3.64 -7.21
N VAL A 139 -10.88 -4.30 -7.59
CA VAL A 139 -10.42 -4.41 -8.99
C VAL A 139 -10.38 -5.83 -9.53
N ILE A 140 -10.64 -6.82 -8.68
CA ILE A 140 -10.86 -8.22 -9.08
C ILE A 140 -12.24 -8.66 -8.57
N GLN A 141 -13.08 -9.11 -9.49
CA GLN A 141 -14.37 -9.73 -9.20
C GLN A 141 -14.21 -11.23 -9.03
N GLU A 142 -14.70 -11.76 -7.91
CA GLU A 142 -14.81 -13.19 -7.64
C GLU A 142 -15.83 -13.86 -8.57
N ASP A 143 -15.52 -15.07 -9.04
CA ASP A 143 -16.42 -15.85 -9.87
C ASP A 143 -17.79 -16.08 -9.18
N GLY A 144 -18.88 -15.84 -9.90
CA GLY A 144 -20.24 -16.01 -9.37
C GLY A 144 -20.73 -14.85 -8.49
N THR A 145 -19.92 -13.81 -8.27
CA THR A 145 -20.35 -12.55 -7.65
C THR A 145 -20.59 -11.47 -8.71
N ASN A 146 -21.17 -10.34 -8.29
CA ASN A 146 -21.28 -9.15 -9.13
C ASN A 146 -20.16 -8.15 -8.78
N GLU A 147 -19.90 -7.21 -9.68
CA GLU A 147 -18.97 -6.10 -9.47
C GLU A 147 -19.28 -5.35 -8.18
N ASP A 148 -20.56 -5.00 -7.97
CA ASP A 148 -21.06 -4.24 -6.81
C ASP A 148 -21.14 -5.02 -5.49
N THR A 149 -20.81 -6.32 -5.50
CA THR A 149 -20.83 -7.11 -4.26
C THR A 149 -19.78 -6.56 -3.28
N PRO A 150 -20.19 -6.10 -2.08
CA PRO A 150 -19.28 -5.48 -1.12
C PRO A 150 -18.28 -6.50 -0.58
N LEU A 151 -17.08 -6.03 -0.28
CA LEU A 151 -16.02 -6.83 0.32
C LEU A 151 -16.20 -6.86 1.85
N ALA A 152 -16.44 -8.05 2.41
CA ALA A 152 -16.36 -8.27 3.85
C ALA A 152 -14.90 -8.42 4.32
N GLU A 153 -14.04 -8.91 3.43
CA GLU A 153 -12.61 -9.11 3.60
C GLU A 153 -11.89 -8.91 2.25
N ALA A 154 -10.56 -8.86 2.25
CA ALA A 154 -9.78 -8.76 1.03
C ALA A 154 -9.96 -10.00 0.14
N TYR A 155 -10.26 -9.81 -1.15
CA TYR A 155 -10.36 -10.91 -2.09
C TYR A 155 -9.00 -11.21 -2.73
N THR A 156 -8.34 -12.27 -2.25
CA THR A 156 -7.00 -12.68 -2.71
C THR A 156 -7.03 -13.75 -3.80
N GLY A 157 -8.20 -14.31 -4.15
CA GLY A 157 -8.39 -15.39 -5.14
C GLY A 157 -8.53 -14.93 -6.60
N ILE A 158 -8.39 -15.84 -7.57
CA ILE A 158 -8.41 -15.53 -9.01
C ILE A 158 -9.80 -15.07 -9.47
N GLY A 159 -9.84 -14.05 -10.32
CA GLY A 159 -11.10 -13.51 -10.83
C GLY A 159 -10.94 -12.67 -12.08
N ILE A 160 -11.98 -11.91 -12.38
CA ILE A 160 -12.05 -11.02 -13.56
C ILE A 160 -11.66 -9.60 -13.14
N MET A 161 -10.79 -8.96 -13.91
CA MET A 161 -10.41 -7.57 -13.69
C MET A 161 -11.62 -6.64 -13.95
N ILE A 162 -11.90 -5.78 -12.98
CA ILE A 162 -12.93 -4.74 -12.99
C ILE A 162 -12.32 -3.43 -12.50
N ASN A 163 -12.97 -2.28 -12.73
CA ASN A 163 -12.43 -0.96 -12.35
C ASN A 163 -10.94 -0.74 -12.74
N SER A 164 -10.51 -1.34 -13.84
CA SER A 164 -9.11 -1.45 -14.29
C SER A 164 -8.90 -0.90 -15.71
N GLY A 165 -9.70 0.08 -16.11
CA GLY A 165 -9.57 0.75 -17.41
C GLY A 165 -9.66 -0.22 -18.60
N GLU A 166 -8.63 -0.20 -19.46
CA GLU A 166 -8.55 -1.05 -20.65
C GLU A 166 -8.43 -2.55 -20.35
N PHE A 167 -8.09 -2.92 -19.12
CA PHE A 167 -7.92 -4.32 -18.70
C PHE A 167 -9.22 -4.96 -18.18
N ASN A 168 -10.33 -4.20 -18.14
CA ASN A 168 -11.62 -4.74 -17.72
C ASN A 168 -12.03 -5.98 -18.54
N GLY A 169 -12.48 -7.03 -17.85
CA GLY A 169 -12.89 -8.30 -18.47
C GLY A 169 -11.77 -9.32 -18.67
N LEU A 170 -10.50 -8.94 -18.47
CA LEU A 170 -9.39 -9.89 -18.49
C LEU A 170 -9.40 -10.78 -17.25
N ARG A 171 -8.99 -12.03 -17.40
CA ARG A 171 -8.82 -12.97 -16.30
C ARG A 171 -7.36 -12.97 -15.85
N ARG A 172 -7.14 -12.85 -14.55
CA ARG A 172 -5.82 -12.96 -13.93
C ARG A 172 -5.38 -14.41 -13.74
#